data_AF-A0A226MY02-F1
#
_entry.id   AF-A0A226MY02-F1
#
_cell.length_a   1.000
_cell.length_b   1.000
_cell.length_c   1.000
_cell.angle_alpha   90.00
_cell.angle_beta   90.00
_cell.angle_gamma   90.00
#
_symmetry.space_group_name_H-M   'P 1'
#
loop_
_entity.id
_entity.type
_entity.pdbx_description
1 polymer ?
#
loop_
_entity_poly.entity_id
_entity_poly.type
_entity_poly.pdbx_seq_one_letter_code
_entity_poly.pdbx_strand_id
1 'polypeptide(L)'
;MARSAQEEERRRHERLAAELARLRRDELKDQKMRQQVRENSLELRELERKLKSAYLNRERAAQIAEKEGMQHESAKREAEIAQKMKEEYERAAKEESLAELRRNEEKITYQQELEKQLEEQQQKQQGIYEEILKEKLMIDEIIRKISEEDQMKKQLKLEKMRATQMCIEEFKKEQAVWRERKREEMEEENRRIMEFANSQRQREEDRMAKIRDTEEKKQRVQAMIAQNLEIEQQKRDDLEQARQELYLEEQLEMDRKKELAETERRIRQRLDLRQMYEEQFALKKVAQQAVREEEEAFRQQMVAKFAEDDRVEQMNAQKQRAKQLEHRRAVEKLIEDRRKQLIADKERELEERRLEERRQANICAVVEEERQKLLKEHAPKLLGYLPRGVLKGEDDINMLGEEFRLAYQKKRNDPFSEES
;
A
#
# COMPACT_ATOMS: atom_id res chain seq x y z
N MET A 1 131.96 -192.00 48.84
CA MET A 1 132.41 -190.59 48.91
C MET A 1 131.25 -189.58 48.94
N ALA A 2 130.12 -189.79 48.24
CA ALA A 2 129.03 -188.80 48.14
C ALA A 2 128.27 -188.45 49.44
N ARG A 3 128.18 -189.35 50.44
CA ARG A 3 127.46 -189.08 51.70
C ARG A 3 128.16 -188.08 52.62
N SER A 4 129.49 -188.03 52.64
CA SER A 4 130.23 -187.07 53.49
C SER A 4 130.13 -185.63 52.95
N ALA A 5 130.10 -185.45 51.63
CA ALA A 5 129.89 -184.14 51.01
C ALA A 5 128.48 -183.59 51.29
N GLN A 6 127.45 -184.44 51.26
CA GLN A 6 126.07 -184.03 51.54
C GLN A 6 125.85 -183.62 53.01
N GLU A 7 126.49 -184.28 53.97
CA GLU A 7 126.44 -183.88 55.38
C GLU A 7 127.22 -182.58 55.64
N GLU A 8 128.34 -182.35 54.95
CA GLU A 8 129.06 -181.08 55.02
C GLU A 8 128.26 -179.92 54.42
N GLU A 9 127.59 -180.11 53.29
CA GLU A 9 126.72 -179.08 52.71
C GLU A 9 125.50 -178.79 53.60
N ARG A 10 124.84 -179.80 54.16
CA ARG A 10 123.75 -179.59 55.13
C ARG A 10 124.22 -178.80 56.35
N ARG A 11 125.39 -179.16 56.92
CA ARG A 11 125.98 -178.40 58.03
C ARG A 11 126.33 -176.97 57.64
N ARG A 12 126.78 -176.72 56.40
CA ARG A 12 127.02 -175.35 55.89
C ARG A 12 125.72 -174.56 55.75
N HIS A 13 124.67 -175.16 55.18
CA HIS A 13 123.35 -174.54 55.05
C HIS A 13 122.68 -174.28 56.39
N GLU A 14 122.77 -175.20 57.36
CA GLU A 14 122.26 -175.02 58.71
C GLU A 14 123.00 -173.89 59.44
N ARG A 15 124.33 -173.79 59.27
CA ARG A 15 125.12 -172.66 59.79
C ARG A 15 124.70 -171.34 59.16
N LEU A 16 124.56 -171.28 57.82
CA LEU A 16 124.10 -170.08 57.11
C LEU A 16 122.67 -169.68 57.52
N ALA A 17 121.75 -170.63 57.66
CA ALA A 17 120.38 -170.36 58.10
C ALA A 17 120.33 -169.86 59.54
N ALA A 18 121.15 -170.44 60.43
CA ALA A 18 121.30 -169.97 61.80
C ALA A 18 121.91 -168.57 61.86
N GLU A 19 122.91 -168.27 61.02
CA GLU A 19 123.51 -166.95 60.89
C GLU A 19 122.53 -165.92 60.34
N LEU A 20 121.74 -166.25 59.31
CA LEU A 20 120.69 -165.38 58.78
C LEU A 20 119.55 -165.14 59.78
N ALA A 21 119.14 -166.17 60.52
CA ALA A 21 118.13 -166.03 61.57
C ALA A 21 118.66 -165.17 62.73
N ARG A 22 119.95 -165.28 63.05
CA ARG A 22 120.63 -164.41 64.00
C ARG A 22 120.65 -162.96 63.50
N LEU A 23 121.08 -162.72 62.26
CA LEU A 23 121.07 -161.39 61.63
C LEU A 23 119.68 -160.75 61.64
N ARG A 24 118.63 -161.48 61.22
CA ARG A 24 117.26 -160.95 61.26
C ARG A 24 116.77 -160.66 62.67
N ARG A 25 117.09 -161.51 63.66
CA ARG A 25 116.76 -161.23 65.07
C ARG A 25 117.49 -159.99 65.55
N ASP A 26 118.75 -159.82 65.18
CA ASP A 26 119.55 -158.67 65.55
C ASP A 26 119.02 -157.39 64.86
N GLU A 27 118.62 -157.43 63.58
CA GLU A 27 117.93 -156.32 62.89
C GLU A 27 116.60 -155.94 63.55
N LEU A 28 115.79 -156.93 63.93
CA LEU A 28 114.48 -156.69 64.54
C LEU A 28 114.63 -156.16 65.97
N LYS A 29 115.62 -156.66 66.72
CA LYS A 29 116.05 -156.08 68.00
C LYS A 29 116.52 -154.64 67.81
N ASP A 30 117.33 -154.36 66.80
CA ASP A 30 117.82 -153.02 66.49
C ASP A 30 116.70 -152.07 66.09
N GLN A 31 115.73 -152.50 65.28
CA GLN A 31 114.56 -151.70 64.93
C GLN A 31 113.68 -151.43 66.15
N LYS A 32 113.45 -152.44 67.00
CA LYS A 32 112.68 -152.28 68.25
C LYS A 32 113.39 -151.40 69.25
N MET A 33 114.71 -151.52 69.37
CA MET A 33 115.57 -150.62 70.15
C MET A 33 115.47 -149.19 69.60
N ARG A 34 115.59 -148.99 68.28
CA ARG A 34 115.43 -147.67 67.64
C ARG A 34 114.02 -147.10 67.82
N GLN A 35 112.99 -147.94 67.79
CA GLN A 35 111.60 -147.53 68.05
C GLN A 35 111.45 -147.07 69.51
N GLN A 36 111.94 -147.84 70.48
CA GLN A 36 111.96 -147.43 71.88
C GLN A 36 112.76 -146.14 72.09
N VAL A 37 113.90 -145.97 71.40
CA VAL A 37 114.68 -144.73 71.45
C VAL A 37 113.91 -143.56 70.85
N ARG A 38 113.18 -143.72 69.74
CA ARG A 38 112.32 -142.67 69.15
C ARG A 38 111.17 -142.28 70.07
N GLU A 39 110.54 -143.26 70.71
CA GLU A 39 109.38 -143.02 71.59
C GLU A 39 109.80 -142.44 72.95
N ASN A 40 110.93 -142.86 73.52
CA ASN A 40 111.41 -142.44 74.84
C ASN A 40 112.38 -141.24 74.82
N SER A 41 113.07 -140.97 73.70
CA SER A 41 113.94 -139.81 73.59
C SER A 41 113.11 -138.52 73.50
N LEU A 42 113.34 -137.61 74.45
CA LEU A 42 112.71 -136.29 74.46
C LEU A 42 113.12 -135.45 73.24
N GLU A 43 114.40 -135.52 72.83
CA GLU A 43 114.94 -134.76 71.70
C GLU A 43 114.24 -135.10 70.38
N LEU A 44 113.98 -136.39 70.14
CA LEU A 44 113.29 -136.84 68.92
C LEU A 44 111.82 -136.43 68.92
N ARG A 45 111.16 -136.45 70.08
CA ARG A 45 109.77 -135.98 70.22
C ARG A 45 109.67 -134.46 70.02
N GLU A 46 110.64 -133.70 70.52
CA GLU A 46 110.74 -132.25 70.30
C GLU A 46 111.01 -131.91 68.83
N LEU A 47 111.90 -132.65 68.17
CA LEU A 47 112.16 -132.52 66.75
C LEU A 47 110.89 -132.81 65.93
N GLU A 48 110.17 -133.88 66.26
CA GLU A 48 108.92 -134.22 65.58
C GLU A 48 107.85 -133.14 65.78
N ARG A 49 107.72 -132.56 66.98
CA ARG A 49 106.83 -131.41 67.23
C ARG A 49 107.22 -130.18 66.40
N LYS A 50 108.52 -129.86 66.33
CA LYS A 50 109.04 -128.75 65.50
C LYS A 50 108.83 -128.99 64.01
N LEU A 51 108.96 -130.22 63.54
CA LEU A 51 108.67 -130.58 62.15
C LEU A 51 107.17 -130.46 61.85
N LYS A 52 106.29 -130.94 62.73
CA LYS A 52 104.83 -130.78 62.60
C LYS A 52 104.43 -129.29 62.58
N SER A 53 105.00 -128.46 63.45
CA SER A 53 104.74 -127.02 63.42
C SER A 53 105.28 -126.35 62.15
N ALA A 54 106.43 -126.79 61.63
CA ALA A 54 106.95 -126.31 60.35
C ALA A 54 106.02 -126.66 59.17
N TYR A 55 105.43 -127.87 59.14
CA TYR A 55 104.42 -128.23 58.13
C TYR A 55 103.15 -127.37 58.24
N LEU A 56 102.63 -127.15 59.45
CA LEU A 56 101.49 -126.26 59.67
C LEU A 56 101.80 -124.81 59.26
N ASN A 57 103.02 -124.33 59.54
CA ASN A 57 103.47 -123.00 59.10
C ASN A 57 103.60 -122.91 57.57
N ARG A 58 104.03 -123.98 56.90
CA ARG A 58 104.06 -124.06 55.43
C ARG A 58 102.66 -124.01 54.84
N GLU A 59 101.70 -124.75 55.40
CA GLU A 59 100.30 -124.70 54.97
C GLU A 59 99.68 -123.33 55.23
N ARG A 60 99.94 -122.74 56.40
CA ARG A 60 99.48 -121.38 56.73
C ARG A 60 100.06 -120.33 55.77
N ALA A 61 101.33 -120.44 55.42
CA ALA A 61 101.95 -119.56 54.43
C ALA A 61 101.30 -119.72 53.04
N ALA A 62 100.97 -120.95 52.63
CA ALA A 62 100.25 -121.20 51.39
C ALA A 62 98.83 -120.60 51.41
N GLN A 63 98.09 -120.72 52.51
CA GLN A 63 96.76 -120.11 52.68
C GLN A 63 96.80 -118.58 52.67
N ILE A 64 97.82 -117.98 53.31
CA ILE A 64 98.02 -116.52 53.27
C ILE A 64 98.28 -116.07 51.83
N ALA A 65 99.17 -116.75 51.11
CA ALA A 65 99.46 -116.44 49.72
C ALA A 65 98.24 -116.62 48.80
N GLU A 66 97.41 -117.65 49.02
CA GLU A 66 96.15 -117.84 48.30
C GLU A 66 95.16 -116.71 48.58
N LYS A 67 94.97 -116.33 49.85
CA LYS A 67 94.09 -115.24 50.24
C LYS A 67 94.56 -113.90 49.67
N GLU A 68 95.86 -113.62 49.72
CA GLU A 68 96.46 -112.43 49.10
C GLU A 68 96.26 -112.45 47.58
N GLY A 69 96.43 -113.60 46.92
CA GLY A 69 96.11 -113.79 45.50
C GLY A 69 94.65 -113.46 45.18
N MET A 70 93.72 -114.02 45.96
CA MET A 70 92.28 -113.74 45.82
C MET A 70 91.94 -112.26 46.06
N GLN A 71 92.57 -111.61 47.03
CA GLN A 71 92.39 -110.17 47.27
C GLN A 71 92.93 -109.33 46.11
N HIS A 72 94.10 -109.67 45.57
CA HIS A 72 94.65 -109.00 44.39
C HIS A 72 93.76 -109.19 43.16
N GLU A 73 93.19 -110.39 42.96
CA GLU A 73 92.21 -110.62 41.90
C GLU A 73 90.92 -109.82 42.10
N SER A 74 90.38 -109.78 43.32
CA SER A 74 89.19 -108.95 43.63
C SER A 74 89.46 -107.48 43.38
N ALA A 75 90.60 -106.97 43.87
CA ALA A 75 91.01 -105.58 43.67
C ALA A 75 91.20 -105.24 42.17
N LYS A 76 91.74 -106.16 41.37
CA LYS A 76 91.82 -105.99 39.91
C LYS A 76 90.43 -105.91 39.28
N ARG A 77 89.51 -106.81 39.63
CA ARG A 77 88.13 -106.80 39.13
C ARG A 77 87.38 -105.52 39.54
N GLU A 78 87.52 -105.08 40.77
CA GLU A 78 86.93 -103.83 41.27
C GLU A 78 87.50 -102.61 40.54
N ALA A 79 88.82 -102.58 40.30
CA ALA A 79 89.45 -101.51 39.51
C ALA A 79 88.96 -101.49 38.06
N GLU A 80 88.81 -102.66 37.42
CA GLU A 80 88.24 -102.78 36.07
C GLU A 80 86.77 -102.31 36.02
N ILE A 81 85.97 -102.67 37.02
CA ILE A 81 84.58 -102.20 37.14
C ILE A 81 84.55 -100.68 37.34
N ALA A 82 85.37 -100.14 38.24
CA ALA A 82 85.44 -98.71 38.48
C ALA A 82 85.88 -97.93 37.22
N GLN A 83 86.81 -98.47 36.46
CA GLN A 83 87.22 -97.89 35.19
C GLN A 83 86.07 -97.89 34.16
N LYS A 84 85.38 -99.00 33.97
CA LYS A 84 84.20 -99.07 33.08
C LYS A 84 83.11 -98.10 33.50
N MET A 85 82.80 -98.03 34.80
CA MET A 85 81.81 -97.09 35.33
C MET A 85 82.22 -95.64 35.03
N LYS A 86 83.49 -95.29 35.25
CA LYS A 86 84.01 -93.95 34.93
C LYS A 86 83.90 -93.64 33.44
N GLU A 87 84.24 -94.59 32.57
CA GLU A 87 84.10 -94.42 31.11
C GLU A 87 82.64 -94.21 30.71
N GLU A 88 81.68 -94.95 31.28
CA GLU A 88 80.25 -94.74 31.02
C GLU A 88 79.76 -93.39 31.55
N TYR A 89 80.18 -92.96 32.75
CA TYR A 89 79.86 -91.63 33.28
C TYR A 89 80.42 -90.52 32.40
N GLU A 90 81.66 -90.65 31.90
CA GLU A 90 82.25 -89.68 30.98
C GLU A 90 81.53 -89.64 29.63
N ARG A 91 81.04 -90.78 29.12
CA ARG A 91 80.22 -90.82 27.90
C ARG A 91 78.87 -90.14 28.12
N ALA A 92 78.18 -90.48 29.20
CA ALA A 92 76.90 -89.86 29.55
C ALA A 92 77.04 -88.33 29.73
N ALA A 93 78.09 -87.87 30.41
CA ALA A 93 78.36 -86.45 30.59
C ALA A 93 78.66 -85.73 29.26
N LYS A 94 79.38 -86.38 28.34
CA LYS A 94 79.62 -85.84 26.98
C LYS A 94 78.32 -85.79 26.17
N GLU A 95 77.49 -86.81 26.24
CA GLU A 95 76.19 -86.84 25.55
C GLU A 95 75.24 -85.77 26.09
N GLU A 96 75.19 -85.58 27.41
CA GLU A 96 74.41 -84.51 28.04
C GLU A 96 74.92 -83.13 27.61
N SER A 97 76.25 -82.90 27.63
CA SER A 97 76.85 -81.65 27.16
C SER A 97 76.56 -81.39 25.67
N LEU A 98 76.63 -82.41 24.81
CA LEU A 98 76.26 -82.29 23.40
C LEU A 98 74.77 -82.00 23.21
N ALA A 99 73.90 -82.61 24.02
CA ALA A 99 72.46 -82.35 23.99
C ALA A 99 72.15 -80.92 24.46
N GLU A 100 72.85 -80.41 25.47
CA GLU A 100 72.75 -79.01 25.90
C GLU A 100 73.24 -78.04 24.84
N LEU A 101 74.36 -78.33 24.17
CA LEU A 101 74.86 -77.53 23.06
C LEU A 101 73.83 -77.46 21.93
N ARG A 102 73.23 -78.60 21.53
CA ARG A 102 72.16 -78.61 20.51
C ARG A 102 70.95 -77.77 20.93
N ARG A 103 70.49 -77.90 22.19
CA ARG A 103 69.40 -77.06 22.71
C ARG A 103 69.75 -75.58 22.71
N ASN A 104 71.01 -75.24 22.97
CA ASN A 104 71.48 -73.86 22.95
C ASN A 104 71.59 -73.33 21.52
N GLU A 105 72.06 -74.15 20.57
CA GLU A 105 72.05 -73.84 19.14
C GLU A 105 70.62 -73.58 18.65
N GLU A 106 69.67 -74.46 18.98
CA GLU A 106 68.24 -74.29 18.66
C GLU A 106 67.65 -73.01 19.26
N LYS A 107 68.03 -72.65 20.50
CA LYS A 107 67.61 -71.39 21.12
C LYS A 107 68.20 -70.18 20.39
N ILE A 108 69.47 -70.25 19.98
CA ILE A 108 70.14 -69.18 19.23
C ILE A 108 69.47 -69.01 17.87
N THR A 109 69.21 -70.10 17.13
CA THR A 109 68.52 -70.02 15.84
C THR A 109 67.11 -69.45 16.00
N TYR A 110 66.38 -69.87 17.03
CA TYR A 110 65.05 -69.33 17.34
C TYR A 110 65.10 -67.83 17.69
N GLN A 111 66.08 -67.39 18.48
CA GLN A 111 66.29 -65.97 18.78
C GLN A 111 66.60 -65.17 17.51
N GLN A 112 67.46 -65.68 16.63
CA GLN A 112 67.78 -65.04 15.35
C GLN A 112 66.57 -64.93 14.43
N GLU A 113 65.69 -65.95 14.42
CA GLU A 113 64.43 -65.90 13.66
C GLU A 113 63.47 -64.84 14.23
N LEU A 114 63.36 -64.73 15.55
CA LEU A 114 62.57 -63.69 16.19
C LEU A 114 63.13 -62.29 15.91
N GLU A 115 64.45 -62.11 15.96
CA GLU A 115 65.11 -60.85 15.62
C GLU A 115 64.81 -60.45 14.16
N LYS A 116 64.90 -61.40 13.22
CA LYS A 116 64.52 -61.16 11.81
C LYS A 116 63.05 -60.75 11.67
N GLN A 117 62.13 -61.39 12.40
CA GLN A 117 60.71 -61.00 12.36
C GLN A 117 60.49 -59.57 12.88
N LEU A 118 61.22 -59.17 13.93
CA LEU A 118 61.17 -57.81 14.46
C LEU A 118 61.75 -56.79 13.46
N GLU A 119 62.88 -57.11 12.81
CA GLU A 119 63.46 -56.30 11.76
C GLU A 119 62.51 -56.13 10.57
N GLU A 120 61.87 -57.20 10.11
CA GLU A 120 60.86 -57.14 9.04
C GLU A 120 59.66 -56.27 9.42
N GLN A 121 59.19 -56.36 10.67
CA GLN A 121 58.11 -55.48 11.16
C GLN A 121 58.54 -54.02 11.19
N GLN A 122 59.77 -53.74 11.64
CA GLN A 122 60.31 -52.38 11.64
C GLN A 122 60.46 -51.84 10.22
N GLN A 123 60.96 -52.64 9.27
CA GLN A 123 61.05 -52.25 7.86
C GLN A 123 59.67 -51.97 7.25
N LYS A 124 58.66 -52.77 7.57
CA LYS A 124 57.27 -52.49 7.16
C LYS A 124 56.76 -51.17 7.74
N GLN A 125 57.04 -50.89 9.01
CA GLN A 125 56.68 -49.61 9.63
C GLN A 125 57.40 -48.43 8.98
N GLN A 126 58.69 -48.58 8.66
CA GLN A 126 59.47 -47.58 7.93
C GLN A 126 58.89 -47.35 6.53
N GLY A 127 58.55 -48.42 5.80
CA GLY A 127 57.91 -48.32 4.48
C GLY A 127 56.58 -47.57 4.54
N ILE A 128 55.71 -47.88 5.51
CA ILE A 128 54.45 -47.15 5.74
C ILE A 128 54.73 -45.68 6.04
N TYR A 129 55.72 -45.38 6.89
CA TYR A 129 56.08 -44.01 7.22
C TYR A 129 56.59 -43.23 6.00
N GLU A 130 57.41 -43.86 5.15
CA GLU A 130 57.86 -43.27 3.89
C GLU A 130 56.71 -43.03 2.91
N GLU A 131 55.75 -43.95 2.81
CA GLU A 131 54.53 -43.77 2.02
C GLU A 131 53.70 -42.60 2.53
N ILE A 132 53.45 -42.52 3.84
CA ILE A 132 52.76 -41.38 4.46
C ILE A 132 53.49 -40.07 4.19
N LEU A 133 54.83 -40.06 4.26
CA LEU A 133 55.61 -38.86 3.97
C LEU A 133 55.49 -38.44 2.50
N LYS A 134 55.53 -39.40 1.58
CA LYS A 134 55.29 -39.15 0.14
C LYS A 134 53.89 -38.60 -0.09
N GLU A 135 52.86 -39.21 0.51
CA GLU A 135 51.48 -38.72 0.43
C GLU A 135 51.34 -37.31 1.00
N LYS A 136 51.95 -37.03 2.15
CA LYS A 136 51.95 -35.72 2.78
C LYS A 136 52.59 -34.65 1.89
N LEU A 137 53.73 -34.96 1.24
CA LEU A 137 54.35 -34.08 0.26
C LEU A 137 53.45 -33.85 -0.98
N MET A 138 52.82 -34.91 -1.50
CA MET A 138 51.86 -34.77 -2.61
C MET A 138 50.66 -33.90 -2.22
N ILE A 139 50.12 -34.07 -1.01
CA ILE A 139 49.03 -33.25 -0.48
C ILE A 139 49.49 -31.80 -0.33
N ASP A 140 50.67 -31.55 0.23
CA ASP A 140 51.23 -30.20 0.35
C ASP A 140 51.40 -29.52 -1.02
N GLU A 141 51.83 -30.27 -2.05
CA GLU A 141 51.89 -29.77 -3.42
C GLU A 141 50.51 -29.44 -4.02
N ILE A 142 49.50 -30.28 -3.76
CA ILE A 142 48.12 -30.03 -4.19
C ILE A 142 47.59 -28.77 -3.51
N ILE A 143 47.78 -28.62 -2.19
CA ILE A 143 47.35 -27.43 -1.44
C ILE A 143 48.04 -26.19 -1.99
N ARG A 144 49.35 -26.26 -2.28
CA ARG A 144 50.09 -25.16 -2.89
C ARG A 144 49.48 -24.77 -4.24
N LYS A 145 49.23 -25.71 -5.15
CA LYS A 145 48.61 -25.44 -6.45
C LYS A 145 47.22 -24.81 -6.31
N ILE A 146 46.38 -25.32 -5.41
CA ILE A 146 45.04 -24.74 -5.14
C ILE A 146 45.19 -23.29 -4.65
N SER A 147 46.11 -23.04 -3.72
CA SER A 147 46.33 -21.69 -3.19
C SER A 147 46.81 -20.70 -4.26
N GLU A 148 47.70 -21.15 -5.16
CA GLU A 148 48.19 -20.37 -6.30
C GLU A 148 47.06 -20.09 -7.29
N GLU A 149 46.27 -21.09 -7.65
CA GLU A 149 45.09 -20.91 -8.51
C GLU A 149 44.08 -19.92 -7.92
N ASP A 150 43.81 -20.00 -6.61
CA ASP A 150 42.88 -19.10 -5.94
C ASP A 150 43.41 -17.66 -5.88
N GLN A 151 44.72 -17.48 -5.69
CA GLN A 151 45.36 -16.17 -5.80
C GLN A 151 45.23 -15.60 -7.22
N MET A 152 45.52 -16.40 -8.25
CA MET A 152 45.39 -16.00 -9.65
C MET A 152 43.94 -15.65 -10.01
N LYS A 153 42.96 -16.43 -9.56
CA LYS A 153 41.52 -16.13 -9.75
C LYS A 153 41.13 -14.81 -9.10
N LYS A 154 41.63 -14.52 -7.89
CA LYS A 154 41.40 -13.23 -7.20
C LYS A 154 42.01 -12.06 -7.98
N GLN A 155 43.25 -12.20 -8.47
CA GLN A 155 43.92 -11.18 -9.28
C GLN A 155 43.14 -10.91 -10.57
N LEU A 156 42.77 -11.96 -11.31
CA LEU A 156 41.99 -11.83 -12.55
C LEU A 156 40.63 -11.16 -12.31
N LYS A 157 39.98 -11.44 -11.17
CA LYS A 157 38.73 -10.77 -10.79
C LYS A 157 38.97 -9.28 -10.51
N LEU A 158 40.04 -8.92 -9.81
CA LEU A 158 40.41 -7.53 -9.56
C LEU A 158 40.74 -6.79 -10.86
N GLU A 159 41.47 -7.41 -11.78
CA GLU A 159 41.77 -6.85 -13.11
C GLU A 159 40.50 -6.63 -13.92
N LYS A 160 39.58 -7.60 -13.95
CA LYS A 160 38.27 -7.44 -14.59
C LYS A 160 37.47 -6.29 -13.97
N MET A 161 37.47 -6.16 -12.64
CA MET A 161 36.81 -5.04 -11.95
C MET A 161 37.45 -3.69 -12.29
N ARG A 162 38.78 -3.62 -12.36
CA ARG A 162 39.49 -2.39 -12.77
C ARG A 162 39.18 -2.04 -14.22
N ALA A 163 39.20 -3.01 -15.11
CA ALA A 163 38.87 -2.82 -16.52
C ALA A 163 37.43 -2.32 -16.69
N THR A 164 36.45 -2.93 -16.01
CA THR A 164 35.06 -2.46 -16.08
C THR A 164 34.89 -1.07 -15.45
N GLN A 165 35.59 -0.77 -14.36
CA GLN A 165 35.62 0.58 -13.78
C GLN A 165 36.17 1.61 -14.77
N MET A 166 37.28 1.31 -15.45
CA MET A 166 37.84 2.19 -16.48
C MET A 166 36.86 2.41 -17.64
N CYS A 167 36.24 1.34 -18.17
CA CYS A 167 35.22 1.48 -19.21
C CYS A 167 34.03 2.34 -18.77
N ILE A 168 33.58 2.21 -17.51
CA ILE A 168 32.49 3.03 -16.96
C ILE A 168 32.92 4.50 -16.85
N GLU A 169 34.15 4.77 -16.41
CA GLU A 169 34.67 6.13 -16.30
C GLU A 169 34.83 6.79 -17.67
N GLU A 170 35.36 6.07 -18.66
CA GLU A 170 35.44 6.52 -20.05
C GLU A 170 34.05 6.82 -20.61
N PHE A 171 33.09 5.91 -20.44
CA PHE A 171 31.71 6.12 -20.87
C PHE A 171 31.07 7.35 -20.20
N LYS A 172 31.31 7.57 -18.90
CA LYS A 172 30.82 8.76 -18.18
C LYS A 172 31.45 10.05 -18.72
N LYS A 173 32.74 10.04 -19.07
CA LYS A 173 33.43 11.17 -19.69
C LYS A 173 32.83 11.47 -21.06
N GLU A 174 32.66 10.46 -21.90
CA GLU A 174 32.04 10.59 -23.22
C GLU A 174 30.60 11.12 -23.12
N GLN A 175 29.82 10.60 -22.17
CA GLN A 175 28.46 11.09 -21.92
C GLN A 175 28.43 12.54 -21.41
N ALA A 176 29.43 12.96 -20.62
CA ALA A 176 29.56 14.36 -20.19
C ALA A 176 29.89 15.27 -21.39
N VAL A 177 30.87 14.89 -22.21
CA VAL A 177 31.22 15.62 -23.45
C VAL A 177 30.01 15.72 -24.38
N TRP A 178 29.26 14.63 -24.56
CA TRP A 178 28.04 14.63 -25.37
C TRP A 178 26.97 15.57 -24.81
N ARG A 179 26.77 15.59 -23.49
CA ARG A 179 25.82 16.51 -22.84
C ARG A 179 26.22 17.97 -22.98
N GLU A 180 27.50 18.29 -22.82
CA GLU A 180 28.00 19.65 -23.03
C GLU A 180 27.85 20.08 -24.49
N ARG A 181 28.24 19.23 -25.45
CA ARG A 181 28.04 19.52 -26.88
C ARG A 181 26.57 19.74 -27.23
N LYS A 182 25.66 18.94 -26.65
CA LYS A 182 24.22 19.14 -26.82
C LYS A 182 23.74 20.44 -26.19
N ARG A 183 24.28 20.84 -25.04
CA ARG A 183 23.97 22.13 -24.42
C ARG A 183 24.45 23.29 -25.29
N GLU A 184 25.66 23.22 -25.81
CA GLU A 184 26.21 24.23 -26.73
C GLU A 184 25.34 24.38 -27.99
N GLU A 185 24.95 23.26 -28.62
CA GLU A 185 24.03 23.27 -29.77
C GLU A 185 22.69 23.95 -29.42
N MET A 186 22.10 23.61 -28.27
CA MET A 186 20.86 24.24 -27.80
C MET A 186 21.04 25.73 -27.47
N GLU A 187 22.18 26.14 -26.91
CA GLU A 187 22.50 27.53 -26.62
C GLU A 187 22.71 28.35 -27.90
N GLU A 188 23.30 27.77 -28.94
CA GLU A 188 23.40 28.39 -30.27
C GLU A 188 22.03 28.54 -30.93
N GLU A 189 21.18 27.50 -30.88
CA GLU A 189 19.81 27.59 -31.37
C GLU A 189 19.00 28.64 -30.61
N ASN A 190 19.11 28.66 -29.27
CA ASN A 190 18.47 29.68 -28.44
C ASN A 190 18.97 31.09 -28.75
N ARG A 191 20.27 31.26 -29.01
CA ARG A 191 20.84 32.55 -29.47
C ARG A 191 20.20 32.99 -30.78
N ARG A 192 20.08 32.10 -31.76
CA ARG A 192 19.41 32.40 -33.05
C ARG A 192 17.93 32.75 -32.87
N ILE A 193 17.22 32.04 -31.98
CA ILE A 193 15.83 32.34 -31.65
C ILE A 193 15.71 33.71 -30.98
N MET A 194 16.60 34.05 -30.05
CA MET A 194 16.63 35.35 -29.37
C MET A 194 16.92 36.50 -30.34
N GLU A 195 17.90 36.34 -31.22
CA GLU A 195 18.20 37.30 -32.29
C GLU A 195 17.00 37.50 -33.21
N PHE A 196 16.35 36.41 -33.64
CA PHE A 196 15.13 36.47 -34.44
C PHE A 196 13.99 37.18 -33.69
N ALA A 197 13.74 36.83 -32.42
CA ALA A 197 12.72 37.45 -31.60
C ALA A 197 12.97 38.95 -31.39
N ASN A 198 14.22 39.35 -31.14
CA ASN A 198 14.61 40.76 -31.03
C ASN A 198 14.39 41.50 -32.36
N SER A 199 14.74 40.89 -33.49
CA SER A 199 14.49 41.48 -34.81
C SER A 199 12.99 41.64 -35.12
N GLN A 200 12.13 40.73 -34.64
CA GLN A 200 10.68 40.86 -34.75
C GLN A 200 10.14 41.95 -33.84
N ARG A 201 10.58 42.01 -32.58
CA ARG A 201 10.21 43.08 -31.64
C ARG A 201 10.57 44.46 -32.19
N GLN A 202 11.78 44.63 -32.73
CA GLN A 202 12.19 45.89 -33.35
C GLN A 202 11.30 46.27 -34.53
N ARG A 203 10.93 45.31 -35.40
CA ARG A 203 10.00 45.56 -36.51
C ARG A 203 8.60 45.94 -36.03
N GLU A 204 8.12 45.32 -34.95
CA GLU A 204 6.84 45.66 -34.33
C GLU A 204 6.90 47.04 -33.67
N GLU A 205 7.96 47.36 -32.93
CA GLU A 205 8.21 48.68 -32.34
C GLU A 205 8.27 49.76 -33.41
N ASP A 206 8.97 49.54 -34.52
CA ASP A 206 9.03 50.46 -35.67
C ASP A 206 7.65 50.66 -36.32
N ARG A 207 6.85 49.59 -36.43
CA ARG A 207 5.46 49.68 -36.92
C ARG A 207 4.60 50.48 -35.96
N MET A 208 4.69 50.21 -34.66
CA MET A 208 3.95 50.92 -33.62
C MET A 208 4.36 52.38 -33.52
N ALA A 209 5.65 52.71 -33.69
CA ALA A 209 6.14 54.08 -33.75
C ALA A 209 5.55 54.82 -34.95
N LYS A 210 5.52 54.20 -36.14
CA LYS A 210 4.87 54.78 -37.32
C LYS A 210 3.37 55.00 -37.11
N ILE A 211 2.68 54.06 -36.46
CA ILE A 211 1.25 54.21 -36.13
C ILE A 211 1.07 55.40 -35.18
N ARG A 212 1.85 55.49 -34.10
CA ARG A 212 1.82 56.62 -33.15
C ARG A 212 2.09 57.94 -33.85
N ASP A 213 3.10 58.04 -34.71
CA ASP A 213 3.37 59.25 -35.49
C ASP A 213 2.19 59.66 -36.38
N THR A 214 1.49 58.68 -36.99
CA THR A 214 0.30 58.97 -37.78
C THR A 214 -0.90 59.37 -36.93
N GLU A 215 -1.07 58.78 -35.75
CA GLU A 215 -2.10 59.15 -34.78
C GLU A 215 -1.85 60.55 -34.21
N GLU A 216 -0.62 60.88 -33.86
CA GLU A 216 -0.25 62.23 -33.41
C GLU A 216 -0.52 63.27 -34.50
N LYS A 217 -0.18 62.97 -35.76
CA LYS A 217 -0.51 63.86 -36.89
C LYS A 217 -2.03 64.03 -37.05
N LYS A 218 -2.81 62.96 -36.90
CA LYS A 218 -4.29 63.02 -36.93
C LYS A 218 -4.83 63.84 -35.75
N GLN A 219 -4.31 63.64 -34.54
CA GLN A 219 -4.70 64.40 -33.35
C GLN A 219 -4.38 65.89 -33.50
N ARG A 220 -3.23 66.26 -34.08
CA ARG A 220 -2.89 67.66 -34.39
C ARG A 220 -3.90 68.29 -35.35
N VAL A 221 -4.30 67.57 -36.39
CA VAL A 221 -5.33 68.04 -37.35
C VAL A 221 -6.70 68.13 -36.68
N GLN A 222 -7.09 67.14 -35.87
CA GLN A 222 -8.34 67.17 -35.12
C GLN A 222 -8.39 68.33 -34.13
N ALA A 223 -7.30 68.61 -33.41
CA ALA A 223 -7.20 69.75 -32.50
C ALA A 223 -7.34 71.08 -33.25
N MET A 224 -6.74 71.20 -34.44
CA MET A 224 -6.88 72.38 -35.29
C MET A 224 -8.33 72.56 -35.79
N ILE A 225 -9.01 71.48 -36.17
CA ILE A 225 -10.42 71.52 -36.57
C ILE A 225 -11.31 71.89 -35.38
N ALA A 226 -11.05 71.34 -34.19
CA ALA A 226 -11.79 71.66 -32.97
C ALA A 226 -11.67 73.14 -32.60
N GLN A 227 -10.44 73.70 -32.64
CA GLN A 227 -10.21 75.13 -32.42
C GLN A 227 -10.95 75.99 -33.46
N ASN A 228 -10.90 75.63 -34.74
CA ASN A 228 -11.63 76.36 -35.78
C ASN A 228 -13.15 76.28 -35.59
N LEU A 229 -13.67 75.12 -35.17
CA LEU A 229 -15.10 74.95 -34.88
C LEU A 229 -15.52 75.80 -33.68
N GLU A 230 -14.70 75.85 -32.62
CA GLU A 230 -14.94 76.67 -31.43
C GLU A 230 -14.97 78.17 -31.79
N ILE A 231 -14.04 78.63 -32.62
CA ILE A 231 -14.03 80.02 -33.13
C ILE A 231 -15.29 80.31 -33.96
N GLU A 232 -15.72 79.40 -34.83
CA GLU A 232 -16.94 79.58 -35.63
C GLU A 232 -18.23 79.51 -34.79
N GLN A 233 -18.25 78.69 -33.73
CA GLN A 233 -19.34 78.66 -32.76
C GLN A 233 -19.41 79.96 -31.97
N GLN A 234 -18.28 80.46 -31.46
CA GLN A 234 -18.22 81.76 -30.77
C GLN A 234 -18.74 82.89 -31.66
N LYS A 235 -18.34 82.95 -32.94
CA LYS A 235 -18.88 83.93 -33.89
C LYS A 235 -20.39 83.81 -34.10
N ARG A 236 -20.94 82.58 -34.10
CA ARG A 236 -22.40 82.36 -34.22
C ARG A 236 -23.12 82.80 -32.96
N ASP A 237 -22.59 82.45 -31.80
CA ASP A 237 -23.14 82.81 -30.50
C ASP A 237 -23.13 84.33 -30.31
N ASP A 238 -22.04 85.02 -30.69
CA ASP A 238 -21.93 86.49 -30.68
C ASP A 238 -22.99 87.14 -31.60
N LEU A 239 -23.21 86.57 -32.80
CA LEU A 239 -24.24 87.04 -33.73
C LEU A 239 -25.67 86.80 -33.21
N GLU A 240 -25.90 85.67 -32.54
CA GLU A 240 -27.18 85.35 -31.92
C GLU A 240 -27.46 86.24 -30.70
N GLN A 241 -26.46 86.53 -29.88
CA GLN A 241 -26.55 87.51 -28.78
C GLN A 241 -26.91 88.90 -29.32
N ALA A 242 -26.22 89.39 -30.36
CA ALA A 242 -26.55 90.67 -30.98
C ALA A 242 -27.99 90.71 -31.54
N ARG A 243 -28.51 89.60 -32.07
CA ARG A 243 -29.93 89.49 -32.50
C ARG A 243 -30.89 89.51 -31.32
N GLN A 244 -30.57 88.85 -30.21
CA GLN A 244 -31.38 88.85 -29.00
C GLN A 244 -31.44 90.24 -28.35
N GLU A 245 -30.31 90.95 -28.29
CA GLU A 245 -30.23 92.34 -27.83
C GLU A 245 -31.12 93.26 -28.67
N LEU A 246 -31.03 93.16 -30.00
CA LEU A 246 -31.85 93.96 -30.91
C LEU A 246 -33.34 93.65 -30.78
N TYR A 247 -33.73 92.38 -30.62
CA TYR A 247 -35.12 91.99 -30.35
C TYR A 247 -35.66 92.58 -29.04
N LEU A 248 -34.85 92.58 -27.97
CA LEU A 248 -35.24 93.18 -26.69
C LEU A 248 -35.40 94.69 -26.81
N GLU A 249 -34.51 95.36 -27.55
CA GLU A 249 -34.56 96.80 -27.76
C GLU A 249 -35.78 97.21 -28.61
N GLU A 250 -36.14 96.42 -29.63
CA GLU A 250 -37.38 96.59 -30.38
C GLU A 250 -38.64 96.42 -29.50
N GLN A 251 -38.67 95.44 -28.59
CA GLN A 251 -39.78 95.26 -27.65
C GLN A 251 -39.90 96.46 -26.69
N LEU A 252 -38.78 96.95 -26.15
CA LEU A 252 -38.77 98.13 -25.28
C LEU A 252 -39.27 99.38 -26.00
N GLU A 253 -38.89 99.59 -27.27
CA GLU A 253 -39.40 100.68 -28.09
C GLU A 253 -40.90 100.54 -28.39
N MET A 254 -41.38 99.31 -28.62
CA MET A 254 -42.81 99.05 -28.77
C MET A 254 -43.60 99.35 -27.50
N ASP A 255 -43.06 99.01 -26.33
CA ASP A 255 -43.71 99.31 -25.06
C ASP A 255 -43.71 100.81 -24.75
N ARG A 256 -42.61 101.53 -25.04
CA ARG A 256 -42.59 103.02 -24.98
C ARG A 256 -43.68 103.65 -25.85
N LYS A 257 -43.89 103.14 -27.07
CA LYS A 257 -44.96 103.62 -27.97
C LYS A 257 -46.36 103.34 -27.43
N LYS A 258 -46.58 102.18 -26.79
CA LYS A 258 -47.85 101.85 -26.13
C LYS A 258 -48.14 102.80 -24.96
N GLU A 259 -47.16 103.07 -24.11
CA GLU A 259 -47.32 104.01 -22.99
C GLU A 259 -47.69 105.42 -23.47
N LEU A 260 -47.02 105.91 -24.53
CA LEU A 260 -47.37 107.19 -25.15
C LEU A 260 -48.81 107.19 -25.69
N ALA A 261 -49.23 106.13 -26.40
CA ALA A 261 -50.58 106.01 -26.93
C ALA A 261 -51.65 105.92 -25.81
N GLU A 262 -51.35 105.26 -24.70
CA GLU A 262 -52.25 105.22 -23.54
C GLU A 262 -52.38 106.60 -22.86
N THR A 263 -51.26 107.33 -22.73
CA THR A 263 -51.31 108.70 -22.19
C THR A 263 -52.11 109.64 -23.10
N GLU A 264 -51.98 109.50 -24.42
CA GLU A 264 -52.76 110.26 -25.40
C GLU A 264 -54.26 109.93 -25.32
N ARG A 265 -54.62 108.64 -25.19
CA ARG A 265 -56.02 108.21 -25.01
C ARG A 265 -56.63 108.77 -23.72
N ARG A 266 -55.88 108.80 -22.61
CA ARG A 266 -56.34 109.39 -21.33
C ARG A 266 -56.59 110.90 -21.46
N ILE A 267 -55.80 111.61 -22.26
CA ILE A 267 -55.97 113.05 -22.51
C ILE A 267 -57.21 113.30 -23.39
N ARG A 268 -57.42 112.52 -24.46
CA ARG A 268 -58.61 112.63 -25.33
C ARG A 268 -59.90 112.37 -24.56
N GLN A 269 -59.96 111.33 -23.74
CA GLN A 269 -61.14 111.01 -22.92
C GLN A 269 -61.49 112.12 -21.91
N ARG A 270 -60.50 112.86 -21.39
CA ARG A 270 -60.74 114.04 -20.53
C ARG A 270 -61.31 115.24 -21.29
N LEU A 271 -60.91 115.45 -22.55
CA LEU A 271 -61.40 116.53 -23.39
C LEU A 271 -62.83 116.25 -23.88
N ASP A 272 -63.13 115.01 -24.29
CA ASP A 272 -64.45 114.59 -24.76
C ASP A 272 -65.51 114.72 -23.66
N LEU A 273 -65.18 114.34 -22.42
CA LEU A 273 -66.09 114.51 -21.27
C LEU A 273 -66.42 115.99 -20.99
N ARG A 274 -65.47 116.90 -21.20
CA ARG A 274 -65.70 118.35 -21.01
C ARG A 274 -66.64 118.92 -22.08
N GLN A 275 -66.47 118.50 -23.34
CA GLN A 275 -67.32 118.93 -24.46
C GLN A 275 -68.76 118.41 -24.33
N MET A 276 -68.96 117.16 -23.92
CA MET A 276 -70.30 116.57 -23.74
C MET A 276 -71.13 117.28 -22.65
N TYR A 277 -70.51 117.80 -21.59
CA TYR A 277 -71.21 118.57 -20.55
C TYR A 277 -71.68 119.94 -21.05
N GLU A 278 -70.91 120.61 -21.90
CA GLU A 278 -71.26 121.91 -22.47
C GLU A 278 -72.43 121.79 -23.47
N GLU A 279 -72.47 120.71 -24.26
CA GLU A 279 -73.54 120.43 -25.24
C GLU A 279 -74.88 120.03 -24.59
N GLN A 280 -74.88 119.25 -23.50
CA GLN A 280 -76.11 118.89 -22.79
C GLN A 280 -76.84 120.09 -22.16
N PHE A 281 -76.10 121.10 -21.71
CA PHE A 281 -76.71 122.28 -21.10
C PHE A 281 -77.42 123.17 -22.13
N ALA A 282 -76.92 123.20 -23.37
CA ALA A 282 -77.52 123.95 -24.48
C ALA A 282 -78.82 123.32 -25.00
N LEU A 283 -78.86 121.98 -25.14
CA LEU A 283 -80.04 121.25 -25.64
C LEU A 283 -81.24 121.31 -24.68
N LYS A 284 -81.01 121.39 -23.37
CA LYS A 284 -82.08 121.44 -22.35
C LYS A 284 -82.86 122.77 -22.34
N LYS A 285 -82.26 123.87 -22.80
CA LYS A 285 -82.92 125.19 -22.92
C LYS A 285 -83.86 125.29 -24.13
N VAL A 286 -83.55 124.58 -25.22
CA VAL A 286 -84.32 124.64 -26.48
C VAL A 286 -85.58 123.75 -26.42
N ALA A 287 -85.52 122.61 -25.72
CA ALA A 287 -86.64 121.67 -25.64
C ALA A 287 -87.88 122.18 -24.86
N GLN A 288 -87.72 123.12 -23.92
CA GLN A 288 -88.85 123.64 -23.12
C GLN A 288 -89.76 124.63 -23.87
N GLN A 289 -89.29 125.22 -24.97
CA GLN A 289 -90.07 126.18 -25.76
C GLN A 289 -90.93 125.48 -26.84
N ALA A 290 -90.50 124.33 -27.38
CA ALA A 290 -91.22 123.60 -28.42
C ALA A 290 -92.47 122.83 -27.91
N VAL A 291 -92.47 122.34 -26.67
CA VAL A 291 -93.58 121.54 -26.10
C VAL A 291 -94.87 122.37 -25.91
N ARG A 292 -94.78 123.70 -25.79
CA ARG A 292 -95.96 124.56 -25.61
C ARG A 292 -96.73 124.82 -26.91
N GLU A 293 -96.12 124.60 -28.07
CA GLU A 293 -96.73 124.88 -29.38
C GLU A 293 -97.41 123.65 -30.01
N GLU A 294 -97.08 122.43 -29.57
CA GLU A 294 -97.67 121.18 -30.10
C GLU A 294 -99.01 120.77 -29.44
N GLU A 295 -99.30 121.18 -28.21
CA GLU A 295 -100.52 120.76 -27.49
C GLU A 295 -101.83 121.42 -27.99
N GLU A 296 -101.77 122.55 -28.71
CA GLU A 296 -102.95 123.25 -29.22
C GLU A 296 -103.48 122.65 -30.55
N ALA A 297 -102.65 121.93 -31.31
CA ALA A 297 -103.00 121.36 -32.61
C ALA A 297 -103.67 119.96 -32.55
N PHE A 298 -103.45 119.18 -31.48
CA PHE A 298 -103.88 117.77 -31.40
C PHE A 298 -105.35 117.58 -30.95
N ARG A 299 -105.99 118.57 -30.31
CA ARG A 299 -107.39 118.44 -29.80
C ARG A 299 -108.48 118.52 -30.87
N GLN A 300 -108.19 118.99 -32.10
CA GLN A 300 -109.22 119.24 -33.12
C GLN A 300 -109.41 118.09 -34.14
N GLN A 301 -108.56 117.05 -34.18
CA GLN A 301 -108.63 116.00 -35.21
C GLN A 301 -109.11 114.61 -34.74
N MET A 302 -109.20 114.34 -33.43
CA MET A 302 -109.50 112.99 -32.89
C MET A 302 -111.00 112.66 -32.67
N VAL A 303 -111.92 113.62 -32.83
CA VAL A 303 -113.37 113.41 -32.54
C VAL A 303 -114.18 112.97 -33.77
N ALA A 304 -113.64 113.04 -34.99
CA ALA A 304 -114.40 112.78 -36.24
C ALA A 304 -114.26 111.36 -36.82
N LYS A 305 -113.26 110.56 -36.43
CA LYS A 305 -112.95 109.26 -37.08
C LYS A 305 -113.48 108.01 -36.35
N PHE A 306 -114.06 108.16 -35.17
CA PHE A 306 -114.60 107.04 -34.37
C PHE A 306 -116.02 106.59 -34.75
N ALA A 307 -116.62 107.11 -35.83
CA ALA A 307 -118.06 106.94 -36.10
C ALA A 307 -118.44 105.99 -37.26
N GLU A 308 -117.50 105.49 -38.09
CA GLU A 308 -117.90 104.74 -39.31
C GLU A 308 -117.60 103.23 -39.34
N ASP A 309 -116.65 102.69 -38.59
CA ASP A 309 -116.21 101.29 -38.80
C ASP A 309 -116.67 100.29 -37.73
N ASP A 310 -117.83 100.54 -37.10
CA ASP A 310 -118.50 99.63 -36.15
C ASP A 310 -119.84 99.07 -36.68
N ARG A 311 -120.12 99.15 -37.99
CA ARG A 311 -121.43 98.75 -38.55
C ARG A 311 -121.47 97.76 -39.71
N VAL A 312 -120.34 97.26 -40.21
CA VAL A 312 -120.36 96.31 -41.35
C VAL A 312 -119.64 95.00 -41.02
N GLU A 313 -120.48 94.05 -40.60
CA GLU A 313 -120.51 92.66 -41.08
C GLU A 313 -119.58 91.62 -40.44
N GLN A 314 -119.96 91.35 -39.19
CA GLN A 314 -120.28 89.99 -38.77
C GLN A 314 -121.22 89.29 -39.77
N MET A 315 -120.68 88.42 -40.63
CA MET A 315 -121.22 87.10 -41.04
C MET A 315 -120.62 86.71 -42.40
N ASN A 316 -119.53 85.96 -42.32
CA ASN A 316 -118.95 85.12 -43.39
C ASN A 316 -117.79 85.69 -44.22
N ALA A 317 -116.64 85.84 -43.55
CA ALA A 317 -115.41 85.23 -44.06
C ALA A 317 -115.01 84.01 -43.20
N GLN A 318 -116.00 83.16 -42.90
CA GLN A 318 -115.89 81.76 -42.41
C GLN A 318 -115.18 80.83 -43.43
N LYS A 319 -114.16 81.34 -44.12
CA LYS A 319 -113.17 80.58 -44.89
C LYS A 319 -111.73 80.81 -44.41
N GLN A 320 -111.48 81.76 -43.51
CA GLN A 320 -110.14 81.94 -42.93
C GLN A 320 -109.94 81.22 -41.59
N ARG A 321 -111.02 80.88 -40.87
CA ARG A 321 -110.92 80.10 -39.61
C ARG A 321 -110.54 78.63 -39.82
N ALA A 322 -110.71 78.06 -41.02
CA ALA A 322 -110.33 76.68 -41.30
C ALA A 322 -108.83 76.49 -41.62
N LYS A 323 -108.12 77.51 -42.12
CA LYS A 323 -106.71 77.36 -42.56
C LYS A 323 -105.65 77.85 -41.57
N GLN A 324 -105.98 78.74 -40.64
CA GLN A 324 -104.98 79.25 -39.69
C GLN A 324 -104.83 78.41 -38.41
N LEU A 325 -105.80 77.55 -38.08
CA LEU A 325 -105.71 76.71 -36.89
C LEU A 325 -104.87 75.44 -37.11
N GLU A 326 -104.70 74.98 -38.35
CA GLU A 326 -103.71 73.94 -38.67
C GLU A 326 -102.29 74.50 -38.63
N HIS A 327 -102.06 75.72 -39.16
CA HIS A 327 -100.72 76.28 -39.23
C HIS A 327 -100.20 76.83 -37.89
N ARG A 328 -101.08 77.30 -36.99
CA ARG A 328 -100.67 77.67 -35.62
C ARG A 328 -100.41 76.43 -34.75
N ARG A 329 -101.19 75.35 -34.91
CA ARG A 329 -100.92 74.06 -34.25
C ARG A 329 -99.66 73.37 -34.79
N ALA A 330 -99.33 73.56 -36.07
CA ALA A 330 -98.10 73.00 -36.66
C ALA A 330 -96.81 73.66 -36.16
N VAL A 331 -96.86 74.96 -35.81
CA VAL A 331 -95.67 75.68 -35.32
C VAL A 331 -95.47 75.51 -33.81
N GLU A 332 -96.54 75.39 -33.02
CA GLU A 332 -96.41 75.00 -31.60
C GLU A 332 -96.02 73.52 -31.43
N LYS A 333 -96.48 72.61 -32.30
CA LYS A 333 -95.99 71.23 -32.33
C LYS A 333 -94.50 71.14 -32.63
N LEU A 334 -93.94 71.93 -33.55
CA LEU A 334 -92.50 71.87 -33.84
C LEU A 334 -91.59 72.39 -32.70
N ILE A 335 -92.09 73.28 -31.85
CA ILE A 335 -91.34 73.78 -30.68
C ILE A 335 -91.54 72.88 -29.45
N GLU A 336 -92.72 72.27 -29.29
CA GLU A 336 -92.94 71.24 -28.26
C GLU A 336 -92.29 69.89 -28.60
N ASP A 337 -92.24 69.49 -29.86
CA ASP A 337 -91.64 68.23 -30.31
C ASP A 337 -90.10 68.28 -30.19
N ARG A 338 -89.48 69.46 -30.30
CA ARG A 338 -88.03 69.63 -30.05
C ARG A 338 -87.66 69.63 -28.56
N ARG A 339 -88.58 70.01 -27.66
CA ARG A 339 -88.41 69.86 -26.20
C ARG A 339 -88.77 68.45 -25.71
N LYS A 340 -89.74 67.78 -26.35
CA LYS A 340 -90.14 66.39 -26.04
C LYS A 340 -89.12 65.36 -26.54
N GLN A 341 -88.42 65.58 -27.65
CA GLN A 341 -87.33 64.69 -28.11
C GLN A 341 -86.10 64.70 -27.17
N LEU A 342 -85.70 65.87 -26.66
CA LEU A 342 -84.56 66.00 -25.75
C LEU A 342 -84.81 65.44 -24.33
N ILE A 343 -86.08 65.39 -23.91
CA ILE A 343 -86.49 64.77 -22.64
C ILE A 343 -86.73 63.26 -22.82
N ALA A 344 -87.32 62.83 -23.94
CA ALA A 344 -87.53 61.42 -24.25
C ALA A 344 -86.23 60.62 -24.51
N ASP A 345 -85.19 61.25 -25.07
CA ASP A 345 -83.89 60.57 -25.28
C ASP A 345 -83.09 60.42 -23.97
N LYS A 346 -83.27 61.34 -22.99
CA LYS A 346 -82.68 61.21 -21.64
C LYS A 346 -83.43 60.22 -20.74
N GLU A 347 -84.74 60.06 -20.93
CA GLU A 347 -85.56 59.10 -20.17
C GLU A 347 -85.42 57.67 -20.70
N ARG A 348 -85.17 57.47 -22.02
CA ARG A 348 -84.87 56.14 -22.60
C ARG A 348 -83.52 55.57 -22.15
N GLU A 349 -82.46 56.37 -22.01
CA GLU A 349 -81.18 55.91 -21.45
C GLU A 349 -81.27 55.50 -19.96
N LEU A 350 -82.18 56.11 -19.19
CA LEU A 350 -82.42 55.76 -17.78
C LEU A 350 -83.33 54.54 -17.62
N GLU A 351 -84.27 54.31 -18.54
CA GLU A 351 -85.12 53.11 -18.54
C GLU A 351 -84.39 51.85 -19.02
N GLU A 352 -83.46 51.95 -19.99
CA GLU A 352 -82.63 50.81 -20.43
C GLU A 352 -81.71 50.29 -19.32
N ARG A 353 -81.09 51.18 -18.52
CA ARG A 353 -80.31 50.77 -17.32
C ARG A 353 -81.14 50.07 -16.26
N ARG A 354 -82.39 50.51 -16.02
CA ARG A 354 -83.32 49.84 -15.09
C ARG A 354 -83.80 48.48 -15.60
N LEU A 355 -83.89 48.30 -16.92
CA LEU A 355 -84.30 47.04 -17.53
C LEU A 355 -83.17 45.99 -17.45
N GLU A 356 -81.91 46.39 -17.53
CA GLU A 356 -80.75 45.52 -17.33
C GLU A 356 -80.58 45.08 -15.88
N GLU A 357 -80.81 45.96 -14.90
CA GLU A 357 -80.84 45.61 -13.47
C GLU A 357 -81.98 44.61 -13.15
N ARG A 358 -83.16 44.77 -13.77
CA ARG A 358 -84.28 43.82 -13.63
C ARG A 358 -84.00 42.46 -14.27
N ARG A 359 -83.27 42.43 -15.40
CA ARG A 359 -82.84 41.16 -16.04
C ARG A 359 -81.84 40.41 -15.16
N GLN A 360 -80.91 41.12 -14.52
CA GLN A 360 -79.95 40.51 -13.58
C GLN A 360 -80.65 40.01 -12.29
N ALA A 361 -81.63 40.75 -11.76
CA ALA A 361 -82.43 40.30 -10.61
C ALA A 361 -83.25 39.03 -10.93
N ASN A 362 -83.84 38.94 -12.13
CA ASN A 362 -84.58 37.75 -12.55
C ASN A 362 -83.68 36.51 -12.72
N ILE A 363 -82.43 36.68 -13.18
CA ILE A 363 -81.47 35.57 -13.25
C ILE A 363 -81.14 35.05 -11.85
N CYS A 364 -80.91 35.93 -10.87
CA CYS A 364 -80.67 35.53 -9.49
C CYS A 364 -81.87 34.80 -8.86
N ALA A 365 -83.11 35.22 -9.17
CA ALA A 365 -84.31 34.54 -8.69
C ALA A 365 -84.46 33.11 -9.26
N VAL A 366 -84.24 32.95 -10.57
CA VAL A 366 -84.29 31.63 -11.23
C VAL A 366 -83.19 30.69 -10.71
N VAL A 367 -81.99 31.21 -10.42
CA VAL A 367 -80.90 30.41 -9.83
C VAL A 367 -81.28 29.90 -8.44
N GLU A 368 -81.94 30.70 -7.61
CA GLU A 368 -82.37 30.22 -6.29
C GLU A 368 -83.58 29.28 -6.33
N GLU A 369 -84.46 29.41 -7.33
CA GLU A 369 -85.51 28.43 -7.58
C GLU A 369 -84.93 27.06 -8.00
N GLU A 370 -83.96 27.05 -8.92
CA GLU A 370 -83.28 25.81 -9.34
C GLU A 370 -82.41 25.21 -8.23
N ARG A 371 -81.76 26.06 -7.41
CA ARG A 371 -81.06 25.61 -6.18
C ARG A 371 -82.01 24.87 -5.23
N GLN A 372 -83.22 25.40 -5.00
CA GLN A 372 -84.19 24.77 -4.10
C GLN A 372 -84.79 23.47 -4.68
N LYS A 373 -84.96 23.38 -6.01
CA LYS A 373 -85.34 22.12 -6.68
C LYS A 373 -84.24 21.05 -6.52
N LEU A 374 -82.99 21.39 -6.79
CA LEU A 374 -81.84 20.49 -6.61
C LEU A 374 -81.73 19.98 -5.17
N LEU A 375 -81.98 20.86 -4.19
CA LEU A 375 -82.03 20.47 -2.78
C LEU A 375 -83.20 19.50 -2.50
N LYS A 376 -84.41 19.74 -3.02
CA LYS A 376 -85.55 18.81 -2.81
C LYS A 376 -85.35 17.44 -3.45
N GLU A 377 -84.71 17.36 -4.61
CA GLU A 377 -84.52 16.10 -5.33
C GLU A 377 -83.39 15.23 -4.77
N HIS A 378 -82.29 15.86 -4.33
CA HIS A 378 -81.08 15.16 -3.93
C HIS A 378 -80.87 15.10 -2.42
N ALA A 379 -81.33 16.11 -1.65
CA ALA A 379 -81.09 16.12 -0.21
C ALA A 379 -81.75 14.94 0.54
N PRO A 380 -83.00 14.51 0.26
CA PRO A 380 -83.60 13.33 0.90
C PRO A 380 -82.77 12.04 0.71
N LYS A 381 -82.08 11.91 -0.43
CA LYS A 381 -81.27 10.73 -0.78
C LYS A 381 -79.85 10.77 -0.19
N LEU A 382 -79.42 11.94 0.31
CA LEU A 382 -78.07 12.20 0.84
C LEU A 382 -78.11 12.60 2.33
N LEU A 383 -79.17 12.18 3.04
CA LEU A 383 -79.34 12.41 4.47
C LEU A 383 -78.15 11.79 5.23
N GLY A 384 -77.31 12.65 5.82
CA GLY A 384 -76.13 12.27 6.62
C GLY A 384 -74.76 12.49 5.96
N TYR A 385 -74.69 12.77 4.66
CA TYR A 385 -73.41 12.91 3.92
C TYR A 385 -73.24 14.26 3.19
N LEU A 386 -73.98 15.29 3.58
CA LEU A 386 -73.84 16.64 2.99
C LEU A 386 -72.71 17.45 3.65
N PRO A 387 -71.81 18.10 2.86
CA PRO A 387 -70.75 18.96 3.40
C PRO A 387 -71.30 20.25 4.05
N ARG A 388 -70.53 20.79 5.00
CA ARG A 388 -70.92 21.97 5.79
C ARG A 388 -70.89 23.23 4.90
N GLY A 389 -72.01 23.98 4.86
CA GLY A 389 -72.14 25.25 4.12
C GLY A 389 -73.12 25.25 2.94
N VAL A 390 -73.77 24.11 2.63
CA VAL A 390 -74.73 24.01 1.52
C VAL A 390 -76.10 24.62 1.87
N LEU A 391 -76.53 24.52 3.12
CA LEU A 391 -77.79 25.10 3.62
C LEU A 391 -77.54 26.53 4.10
N LYS A 392 -78.29 27.50 3.55
CA LYS A 392 -78.04 28.95 3.79
C LYS A 392 -78.78 29.47 5.04
N GLY A 393 -79.86 28.84 5.49
CA GLY A 393 -80.65 29.27 6.65
C GLY A 393 -81.73 28.27 7.09
N GLU A 394 -82.51 28.62 8.13
CA GLU A 394 -83.56 27.76 8.71
C GLU A 394 -84.69 27.44 7.72
N ASP A 395 -84.91 28.29 6.72
CA ASP A 395 -85.92 28.10 5.67
C ASP A 395 -85.62 26.90 4.74
N ASP A 396 -84.33 26.64 4.47
CA ASP A 396 -83.90 25.50 3.64
C ASP A 396 -84.10 24.16 4.38
N ILE A 397 -83.99 24.16 5.71
CA ILE A 397 -84.23 22.98 6.57
C ILE A 397 -85.73 22.69 6.69
N ASN A 398 -86.57 23.73 6.66
CA ASN A 398 -88.02 23.59 6.75
C ASN A 398 -88.65 22.99 5.48
N MET A 399 -88.08 23.25 4.30
CA MET A 399 -88.58 22.76 3.00
C MET A 399 -88.32 21.28 2.71
N LEU A 400 -87.39 20.61 3.40
CA LEU A 400 -86.89 19.26 3.07
C LEU A 400 -87.56 18.11 3.86
N GLY A 401 -88.69 18.37 4.51
CA GLY A 401 -89.49 17.37 5.24
C GLY A 401 -89.05 17.17 6.70
N GLU A 402 -89.93 16.57 7.51
CA GLU A 402 -89.73 16.42 8.97
C GLU A 402 -88.54 15.54 9.35
N GLU A 403 -88.15 14.61 8.47
CA GLU A 403 -87.02 13.70 8.65
C GLU A 403 -85.67 14.45 8.71
N PHE A 404 -85.51 15.51 7.91
CA PHE A 404 -84.33 16.38 7.93
C PHE A 404 -84.26 17.24 9.20
N ARG A 405 -85.42 17.74 9.66
CA ARG A 405 -85.53 18.54 10.89
C ARG A 405 -85.09 17.75 12.12
N LEU A 406 -85.49 16.48 12.23
CA LEU A 406 -85.14 15.62 13.36
C LEU A 406 -83.66 15.21 13.37
N ALA A 407 -83.07 14.92 12.21
CA ALA A 407 -81.67 14.56 12.10
C ALA A 407 -80.72 15.73 12.44
N TYR A 408 -81.05 16.96 12.01
CA TYR A 408 -80.21 18.13 12.25
C TYR A 408 -80.55 18.92 13.53
N GLN A 409 -81.72 18.72 14.16
CA GLN A 409 -81.97 19.23 15.52
C GLN A 409 -81.25 18.41 16.60
N LYS A 410 -81.07 17.09 16.42
CA LYS A 410 -80.37 16.23 17.41
C LYS A 410 -78.85 16.47 17.47
N LYS A 411 -78.20 16.88 16.38
CA LYS A 411 -76.76 17.19 16.35
C LYS A 411 -76.38 18.56 16.96
N ARG A 412 -77.35 19.39 17.36
CA ARG A 412 -77.07 20.69 18.02
C ARG A 412 -76.80 20.56 19.52
N ASN A 413 -76.91 19.35 20.10
CA ASN A 413 -76.72 19.08 21.54
C ASN A 413 -75.60 18.07 21.87
N ASP A 414 -74.68 17.76 20.95
CA ASP A 414 -73.48 17.00 21.30
C ASP A 414 -72.23 17.69 20.71
N PRO A 415 -71.51 18.50 21.49
CA PRO A 415 -70.34 19.21 21.02
C PRO A 415 -69.08 18.51 21.52
N PHE A 416 -68.55 17.52 20.79
CA PHE A 416 -67.10 17.22 20.62
C PHE A 416 -66.88 15.89 19.84
N SER A 417 -67.20 15.89 18.55
CA SER A 417 -66.54 15.13 17.47
C SER A 417 -66.88 15.87 16.16
N GLU A 418 -66.02 16.07 15.16
CA GLU A 418 -64.99 15.19 14.60
C GLU A 418 -63.81 16.02 14.04
N GLU A 419 -62.60 15.55 14.32
CA GLU A 419 -61.51 15.53 13.34
C GLU A 419 -61.72 14.32 12.41
N SER A 420 -61.34 14.51 11.14
CA SER A 420 -61.34 13.59 9.98
C SER A 420 -62.64 13.47 9.19
#